data_AF-A0A074X6G2-F1
#
_entry.id   AF-A0A074X6G2-F1
#
_cell.length_a   1.000
_cell.length_b   1.000
_cell.length_c   1.000
_cell.angle_alpha   90.00
_cell.angle_beta   90.00
_cell.angle_gamma   90.00
#
_symmetry.space_group_name_H-M   'P 1'
#
loop_
_entity.id
_entity.type
_entity.pdbx_description
1 polymer ?
#
loop_
_entity_poly.entity_id
_entity_poly.type
_entity_poly.pdbx_seq_one_letter_code
_entity_poly.pdbx_strand_id
1 'polypeptide(L)'
;LSSIHAAKPSANLFEFVAAVAAEGLTANSVNDLLGFVDGLATGENSMSNVNIQQPKDTIYPKKGNDPKYSVTESSLRAAIYIPPSFQGGKIQPVILMPGTGATGYFTYVGNYIKLLTGSSYADPVWLNIPGYLLNDAQVNAEYAAYAINYIASITGKKVSIIGWSQGNIDIQWAFKYFTSTVKNTRNHIAISPDYAGTVNANLICPDGLPCDPSVFQQHYKGTSNFIDKMRLNNGDSAYVPTTTVYSGLFDEIVEPQQGTGASAYLNDARKVGVTNNYLQGICPGLPGGSFYTHEGVLYNPIAFGLVKDALIDGGAGKTSRLDLNKLCNMYLADGLNVGDLLLTENAILVAALSLVLYEPKVSVEPAIKAYATY
;
A
#
# COMPACT_ATOMS: atom_id res chain seq x y z
N LEU A 1 17.46 3.98 -13.60
CA LEU A 1 15.98 3.99 -13.66
C LEU A 1 15.45 4.76 -14.87
N SER A 2 15.56 6.09 -14.94
CA SER A 2 15.04 6.86 -16.09
C SER A 2 15.55 6.36 -17.47
N SER A 3 16.84 6.04 -17.60
CA SER A 3 17.39 5.49 -18.85
C SER A 3 16.81 4.11 -19.22
N ILE A 4 16.49 3.28 -18.23
CA ILE A 4 15.88 1.95 -18.44
C ILE A 4 14.47 2.12 -19.00
N HIS A 5 13.68 3.00 -18.37
CA HIS A 5 12.33 3.30 -18.79
C HIS A 5 12.30 3.93 -20.19
N ALA A 6 13.19 4.89 -20.48
CA ALA A 6 13.29 5.51 -21.80
C ALA A 6 13.71 4.52 -22.90
N ALA A 7 14.54 3.52 -22.58
CA ALA A 7 14.94 2.48 -23.53
C ALA A 7 13.82 1.47 -23.82
N LYS A 8 12.88 1.28 -22.89
CA LYS A 8 11.77 0.33 -23.01
C LYS A 8 10.45 0.91 -22.47
N PRO A 9 9.86 1.92 -23.12
CA PRO A 9 8.66 2.60 -22.62
C PRO A 9 7.41 1.72 -22.61
N SER A 10 7.44 0.57 -23.31
CA SER A 10 6.37 -0.42 -23.36
C SER A 10 6.71 -1.72 -22.64
N ALA A 11 7.75 -1.73 -21.80
CA ALA A 11 8.12 -2.91 -21.04
C ALA A 11 6.97 -3.32 -20.11
N ASN A 12 6.65 -4.61 -20.09
CA ASN A 12 5.83 -5.16 -19.00
C ASN A 12 6.65 -5.23 -17.71
N LEU A 13 5.98 -5.53 -16.58
CA LEU A 13 6.61 -5.63 -15.26
C LEU A 13 7.87 -6.52 -15.28
N PHE A 14 7.80 -7.69 -15.91
CA PHE A 14 8.92 -8.65 -15.93
C PHE A 14 10.11 -8.15 -16.76
N GLU A 15 9.86 -7.48 -17.88
CA GLU A 15 10.90 -6.87 -18.70
C GLU A 15 11.57 -5.68 -18.00
N PHE A 16 10.80 -4.88 -17.26
CA PHE A 16 11.31 -3.78 -16.45
C PHE A 16 12.18 -4.31 -15.31
N VAL A 17 11.67 -5.29 -14.55
CA VAL A 17 12.38 -5.99 -13.48
C VAL A 17 13.69 -6.61 -13.97
N ALA A 18 13.66 -7.31 -15.10
CA ALA A 18 14.86 -7.89 -15.70
C ALA A 18 15.90 -6.82 -16.06
N ALA A 19 15.48 -5.65 -16.55
CA ALA A 19 16.39 -4.56 -16.87
C ALA A 19 16.97 -3.89 -15.61
N VAL A 20 16.16 -3.67 -14.58
CA VAL A 20 16.63 -3.13 -13.28
C VAL A 20 17.69 -4.05 -12.66
N ALA A 21 17.44 -5.36 -12.68
CA ALA A 21 18.39 -6.36 -12.20
C ALA A 21 19.66 -6.43 -13.05
N ALA A 22 19.56 -6.37 -14.37
CA ALA A 22 20.71 -6.42 -15.28
C ALA A 22 21.65 -5.22 -15.11
N GLU A 23 21.10 -4.04 -14.78
CA GLU A 23 21.86 -2.82 -14.52
C GLU A 23 22.38 -2.71 -13.08
N GLY A 24 22.13 -3.73 -12.23
CA GLY A 24 22.60 -3.76 -10.84
C GLY A 24 21.95 -2.70 -9.94
N LEU A 25 20.75 -2.23 -10.29
CA LEU A 25 20.02 -1.21 -9.52
C LEU A 25 19.20 -1.84 -8.38
N THR A 26 19.81 -2.76 -7.66
CA THR A 26 19.17 -3.61 -6.65
C THR A 26 20.11 -3.77 -5.46
N ALA A 27 19.58 -3.89 -4.24
CA ALA A 27 20.46 -4.10 -3.08
C ALA A 27 21.00 -5.54 -2.98
N ASN A 28 20.36 -6.47 -3.70
CA ASN A 28 20.60 -7.92 -3.61
C ASN A 28 20.95 -8.49 -4.99
N SER A 29 21.75 -9.56 -5.04
CA SER A 29 21.94 -10.33 -6.27
C SER A 29 20.68 -11.15 -6.61
N VAL A 30 20.54 -11.59 -7.87
CA VAL A 30 19.43 -12.49 -8.28
C VAL A 30 19.41 -13.79 -7.46
N ASN A 31 20.58 -14.27 -7.01
CA ASN A 31 20.67 -15.46 -6.15
C ASN A 31 20.19 -15.19 -4.71
N ASP A 32 20.43 -13.99 -4.18
CA ASP A 32 19.88 -13.56 -2.89
C ASP A 32 18.37 -13.35 -2.95
N LEU A 33 17.85 -13.01 -4.14
CA LEU A 33 16.42 -12.91 -4.45
C LEU A 33 15.73 -14.29 -4.53
N LEU A 34 16.46 -15.39 -4.78
CA LEU A 34 15.93 -16.77 -4.80
C LEU A 34 15.97 -17.43 -3.42
N GLY A 35 17.01 -17.17 -2.61
CA GLY A 35 17.04 -17.54 -1.18
C GLY A 35 15.99 -16.79 -0.34
N PHE A 36 15.39 -15.76 -0.94
CA PHE A 36 14.22 -15.04 -0.49
C PHE A 36 13.06 -16.05 -0.34
N VAL A 37 12.39 -16.52 -1.39
CA VAL A 37 10.99 -17.03 -1.29
C VAL A 37 10.72 -18.13 -0.23
N ASP A 38 11.68 -19.02 0.07
CA ASP A 38 11.54 -20.07 1.10
C ASP A 38 12.08 -19.72 2.51
N GLY A 39 13.01 -18.76 2.64
CA GLY A 39 13.57 -18.30 3.95
C GLY A 39 12.80 -17.14 4.59
N LEU A 40 11.84 -16.59 3.85
CA LEU A 40 11.32 -15.24 4.02
C LEU A 40 10.30 -15.01 5.11
N ALA A 41 9.50 -15.97 5.53
CA ALA A 41 8.43 -15.70 6.50
C ALA A 41 8.95 -15.70 7.97
N THR A 42 10.12 -15.11 8.22
CA THR A 42 10.77 -15.07 9.53
C THR A 42 11.11 -13.65 9.96
N GLY A 43 11.37 -13.46 11.26
CA GLY A 43 11.74 -12.16 11.82
C GLY A 43 10.71 -11.08 11.52
N GLU A 44 11.19 -9.93 11.05
CA GLU A 44 10.38 -8.76 10.66
C GLU A 44 9.43 -9.05 9.48
N ASN A 45 9.73 -10.07 8.68
CA ASN A 45 8.92 -10.47 7.53
C ASN A 45 7.95 -11.62 7.83
N SER A 46 7.87 -12.05 9.10
CA SER A 46 7.01 -13.16 9.50
C SER A 46 5.53 -12.90 9.23
N MET A 47 4.85 -13.89 8.68
CA MET A 47 3.38 -13.95 8.53
C MET A 47 2.70 -14.72 9.69
N SER A 48 3.51 -15.19 10.65
CA SER A 48 3.12 -16.08 11.75
C SER A 48 3.50 -15.48 13.11
N ASN A 49 3.25 -14.18 13.31
CA ASN A 49 3.61 -13.47 14.54
C ASN A 49 2.77 -13.90 15.74
N VAL A 50 3.35 -13.82 16.94
CA VAL A 50 2.66 -14.11 18.20
C VAL A 50 2.35 -12.81 18.93
N ASN A 51 1.16 -12.27 18.69
CA ASN A 51 0.67 -11.07 19.36
C ASN A 51 -0.22 -11.44 20.56
N ILE A 52 0.35 -11.32 21.76
CA ILE A 52 -0.29 -11.76 23.02
C ILE A 52 -1.27 -10.73 23.60
N GLN A 53 -1.22 -9.48 23.14
CA GLN A 53 -2.06 -8.42 23.66
C GLN A 53 -3.52 -8.70 23.31
N GLN A 54 -4.39 -8.67 24.31
CA GLN A 54 -5.81 -8.91 24.11
C GLN A 54 -6.52 -7.58 23.79
N PRO A 55 -7.39 -7.55 22.77
CA PRO A 55 -8.27 -6.41 22.53
C PRO A 55 -9.10 -6.08 23.77
N LYS A 56 -9.28 -4.79 24.04
CA LYS A 56 -10.17 -4.30 25.12
C LYS A 56 -11.65 -4.47 24.75
N ASP A 57 -11.96 -4.34 23.47
CA ASP A 57 -13.30 -4.55 22.90
C ASP A 57 -13.39 -5.87 22.12
N THR A 58 -14.59 -6.43 22.00
CA THR A 58 -14.88 -7.54 21.07
C THR A 58 -14.75 -7.06 19.62
N ILE A 59 -13.72 -7.54 18.92
CA ILE A 59 -13.45 -7.21 17.52
C ILE A 59 -13.64 -8.39 16.54
N TYR A 60 -13.78 -9.62 17.07
CA TYR A 60 -13.95 -10.87 16.32
C TYR A 60 -15.12 -11.68 16.95
N PRO A 61 -15.95 -12.42 16.18
CA PRO A 61 -15.89 -12.67 14.72
C PRO A 61 -16.31 -11.47 13.86
N LYS A 62 -16.81 -10.40 14.47
CA LYS A 62 -17.09 -9.10 13.87
C LYS A 62 -17.08 -8.01 14.94
N LYS A 63 -16.85 -6.76 14.54
CA LYS A 63 -17.00 -5.59 15.42
C LYS A 63 -18.30 -4.86 15.09
N GLY A 64 -19.24 -4.82 16.03
CA GLY A 64 -20.54 -4.16 15.83
C GLY A 64 -21.34 -4.75 14.67
N ASN A 65 -21.63 -3.91 13.67
CA ASN A 65 -22.42 -4.27 12.48
C ASN A 65 -21.58 -4.74 11.29
N ASP A 66 -20.26 -4.83 11.46
CA ASP A 66 -19.39 -5.32 10.39
C ASP A 66 -19.75 -6.76 9.98
N PRO A 67 -19.44 -7.16 8.74
CA PRO A 67 -19.50 -8.54 8.32
C PRO A 67 -18.66 -9.43 9.23
N LYS A 68 -19.02 -10.72 9.29
CA LYS A 68 -18.14 -11.71 9.93
C LYS A 68 -16.91 -11.90 9.05
N TYR A 69 -15.74 -11.96 9.68
CA TYR A 69 -14.53 -12.39 8.99
C TYR A 69 -14.69 -13.82 8.49
N SER A 70 -14.14 -14.09 7.31
CA SER A 70 -13.98 -15.44 6.77
C SER A 70 -12.65 -16.07 7.19
N VAL A 71 -11.66 -15.25 7.53
CA VAL A 71 -10.35 -15.68 8.05
C VAL A 71 -10.43 -15.87 9.56
N THR A 72 -9.71 -16.87 10.10
CA THR A 72 -9.62 -17.08 11.55
C THR A 72 -8.93 -15.92 12.25
N GLU A 73 -9.34 -15.62 13.49
CA GLU A 73 -8.71 -14.57 14.28
C GLU A 73 -7.19 -14.78 14.44
N SER A 74 -6.76 -16.03 14.63
CA SER A 74 -5.34 -16.37 14.76
C SER A 74 -4.55 -15.97 13.52
N SER A 75 -5.08 -16.23 12.32
CA SER A 75 -4.40 -15.89 11.07
C SER A 75 -4.39 -14.39 10.82
N LEU A 76 -5.53 -13.71 11.07
CA LEU A 76 -5.63 -12.25 10.98
C LEU A 76 -4.63 -11.55 11.90
N ARG A 77 -4.54 -12.02 13.15
CA ARG A 77 -3.64 -11.46 14.16
C ARG A 77 -2.18 -11.77 13.88
N ALA A 78 -1.87 -12.95 13.35
CA ALA A 78 -0.50 -13.37 13.08
C ALA A 78 0.16 -12.61 11.92
N ALA A 79 -0.61 -12.04 11.00
CA ALA A 79 -0.08 -11.20 9.93
C ALA A 79 0.47 -9.84 10.42
N ILE A 80 0.17 -9.43 11.65
CA ILE A 80 0.59 -8.14 12.21
C ILE A 80 1.97 -8.30 12.85
N TYR A 81 2.97 -7.62 12.32
CA TYR A 81 4.25 -7.48 12.99
C TYR A 81 4.24 -6.25 13.90
N ILE A 82 4.39 -6.48 15.21
CA ILE A 82 4.52 -5.42 16.22
C ILE A 82 5.99 -5.40 16.67
N PRO A 83 6.77 -4.35 16.33
CA PRO A 83 8.17 -4.27 16.74
C PRO A 83 8.33 -4.26 18.26
N PRO A 84 9.41 -4.82 18.81
CA PRO A 84 9.70 -4.71 20.24
C PRO A 84 9.81 -3.26 20.76
N SER A 85 10.12 -2.31 19.87
CA SER A 85 10.20 -0.88 20.15
C SER A 85 8.84 -0.16 20.18
N PHE A 86 7.75 -0.85 19.82
CA PHE A 86 6.40 -0.28 19.78
C PHE A 86 5.98 0.23 21.16
N GLN A 87 5.58 1.50 21.22
CA GLN A 87 5.33 2.24 22.46
C GLN A 87 3.90 2.06 22.99
N GLY A 88 3.10 1.16 22.41
CA GLY A 88 1.81 0.74 22.96
C GLY A 88 0.79 1.87 23.07
N GLY A 89 0.82 2.82 22.15
CA GLY A 89 -0.10 3.96 22.13
C GLY A 89 0.39 5.21 22.86
N LYS A 90 1.63 5.27 23.38
CA LYS A 90 2.20 6.56 23.84
C LYS A 90 2.36 7.52 22.66
N ILE A 91 2.85 7.00 21.54
CA ILE A 91 2.98 7.69 20.25
C ILE A 91 1.82 7.24 19.33
N GLN A 92 1.52 7.98 18.26
CA GLN A 92 0.46 7.64 17.32
C GLN A 92 0.76 6.30 16.62
N PRO A 93 -0.06 5.25 16.79
CA PRO A 93 0.15 4.01 16.06
C PRO A 93 -0.11 4.21 14.57
N VAL A 94 0.80 3.70 13.74
CA VAL A 94 0.74 3.75 12.28
C VAL A 94 0.81 2.34 11.72
N ILE A 95 -0.22 1.93 11.00
CA ILE A 95 -0.23 0.64 10.30
C ILE A 95 0.34 0.85 8.89
N LEU A 96 1.31 0.03 8.50
CA LEU A 96 1.88 0.00 7.16
C LEU A 96 1.32 -1.22 6.40
N MET A 97 0.52 -0.96 5.37
CA MET A 97 -0.15 -1.96 4.53
C MET A 97 0.63 -2.11 3.20
N PRO A 98 1.10 -3.32 2.85
CA PRO A 98 1.93 -3.52 1.66
C PRO A 98 1.16 -3.42 0.35
N GLY A 99 1.88 -3.56 -0.75
CA GLY A 99 1.35 -3.67 -2.10
C GLY A 99 1.37 -5.09 -2.65
N THR A 100 0.91 -5.25 -3.90
CA THR A 100 0.84 -6.52 -4.63
C THR A 100 2.18 -7.24 -4.66
N GLY A 101 2.18 -8.53 -4.32
CA GLY A 101 3.35 -9.40 -4.41
C GLY A 101 4.41 -9.17 -3.32
N ALA A 102 4.17 -8.27 -2.37
CA ALA A 102 5.10 -7.94 -1.29
C ALA A 102 4.47 -8.07 0.10
N THR A 103 5.33 -8.16 1.10
CA THR A 103 4.98 -8.05 2.52
C THR A 103 5.15 -6.62 3.01
N GLY A 104 4.66 -6.33 4.21
CA GLY A 104 4.86 -5.04 4.88
C GLY A 104 6.34 -4.73 5.07
N TYR A 105 7.12 -5.71 5.54
CA TYR A 105 8.56 -5.48 5.72
C TYR A 105 9.26 -5.12 4.41
N PHE A 106 9.07 -5.89 3.33
CA PHE A 106 9.76 -5.58 2.06
C PHE A 106 9.31 -4.30 1.40
N THR A 107 8.04 -3.96 1.57
CA THR A 107 7.54 -2.68 1.08
C THR A 107 8.25 -1.52 1.79
N TYR A 108 8.45 -1.62 3.10
CA TYR A 108 8.75 -0.45 3.93
C TYR A 108 10.14 -0.40 4.57
N VAL A 109 10.96 -1.46 4.48
CA VAL A 109 12.30 -1.52 5.10
C VAL A 109 13.25 -0.44 4.56
N GLY A 110 13.18 -0.15 3.27
CA GLY A 110 13.95 0.91 2.61
C GLY A 110 13.35 2.31 2.75
N ASN A 111 12.26 2.51 3.49
CA ASN A 111 11.59 3.81 3.54
C ASN A 111 10.88 4.07 4.89
N TYR A 112 9.58 3.84 5.02
CA TYR A 112 8.79 4.31 6.15
C TYR A 112 9.05 3.55 7.46
N ILE A 113 9.54 2.30 7.43
CA ILE A 113 10.01 1.66 8.68
C ILE A 113 11.17 2.49 9.26
N LYS A 114 12.16 2.81 8.43
CA LYS A 114 13.31 3.62 8.84
C LYS A 114 12.91 5.05 9.23
N LEU A 115 12.04 5.69 8.46
CA LEU A 115 11.68 7.09 8.65
C LEU A 115 10.74 7.34 9.85
N LEU A 116 9.94 6.34 10.24
CA LEU A 116 8.96 6.48 11.33
C LEU A 116 9.44 5.89 12.65
N THR A 117 10.26 4.83 12.63
CA THR A 117 10.74 4.17 13.85
C THR A 117 11.57 5.13 14.71
N GLY A 118 11.23 5.23 15.99
CA GLY A 118 11.92 6.12 16.94
C GLY A 118 11.57 7.61 16.78
N SER A 119 10.69 7.96 15.84
CA SER A 119 10.16 9.31 15.75
C SER A 119 9.27 9.64 16.95
N SER A 120 9.12 10.92 17.28
CA SER A 120 8.25 11.37 18.39
C SER A 120 6.76 11.40 18.02
N TYR A 121 6.41 11.17 16.74
CA TYR A 121 5.07 11.42 16.21
C TYR A 121 4.43 10.19 15.54
N ALA A 122 5.16 9.11 15.31
CA ALA A 122 4.66 7.90 14.67
C ALA A 122 5.29 6.63 15.26
N ASP A 123 4.50 5.58 15.37
CA ASP A 123 4.89 4.29 15.94
C ASP A 123 4.45 3.17 14.98
N PRO A 124 5.33 2.73 14.06
CA PRO A 124 4.95 1.85 12.97
C PRO A 124 4.77 0.40 13.42
N VAL A 125 3.71 -0.23 12.90
CA VAL A 125 3.50 -1.68 12.80
C VAL A 125 3.21 -2.00 11.35
N TRP A 126 3.49 -3.20 10.88
CA TRP A 126 3.27 -3.54 9.47
C TRP A 126 2.60 -4.89 9.29
N LEU A 127 1.97 -5.06 8.14
CA LEU A 127 1.20 -6.24 7.80
C LEU A 127 1.96 -7.11 6.80
N ASN A 128 2.23 -8.35 7.19
CA ASN A 128 2.78 -9.39 6.33
C ASN A 128 1.65 -10.35 5.99
N ILE A 129 0.85 -9.99 4.98
CA ILE A 129 -0.36 -10.74 4.62
C ILE A 129 0.03 -12.02 3.88
N PRO A 130 -0.53 -13.18 4.28
CA PRO A 130 -0.28 -14.45 3.60
C PRO A 130 -0.52 -14.39 2.09
N GLY A 131 0.32 -15.11 1.35
CA GLY A 131 0.28 -15.10 -0.11
C GLY A 131 0.75 -13.78 -0.74
N TYR A 132 1.46 -12.93 0.01
CA TYR A 132 2.05 -11.69 -0.50
C TYR A 132 1.03 -10.75 -1.15
N LEU A 133 -0.18 -10.66 -0.57
CA LEU A 133 -1.28 -9.88 -1.13
C LEU A 133 -1.80 -10.38 -2.50
N LEU A 134 -1.46 -11.60 -2.91
CA LEU A 134 -1.87 -12.15 -4.21
C LEU A 134 -3.23 -12.88 -4.18
N ASN A 135 -3.71 -13.24 -2.98
CA ASN A 135 -5.04 -13.80 -2.74
C ASN A 135 -6.16 -12.81 -3.11
N ASP A 136 -7.43 -13.27 -3.05
CA ASP A 136 -8.62 -12.42 -3.21
C ASP A 136 -8.51 -11.14 -2.36
N ALA A 137 -8.52 -9.96 -3.00
CA ALA A 137 -8.42 -8.65 -2.36
C ALA A 137 -9.51 -8.42 -1.31
N GLN A 138 -10.67 -9.07 -1.43
CA GLN A 138 -11.72 -9.01 -0.41
C GLN A 138 -11.33 -9.75 0.87
N VAL A 139 -10.46 -10.76 0.77
CA VAL A 139 -9.83 -11.46 1.90
C VAL A 139 -8.64 -10.66 2.42
N ASN A 140 -7.81 -10.08 1.54
CA ASN A 140 -6.70 -9.19 1.96
C ASN A 140 -7.22 -8.01 2.80
N ALA A 141 -8.35 -7.42 2.39
CA ALA A 141 -9.04 -6.36 3.14
C ALA A 141 -9.49 -6.78 4.56
N GLU A 142 -9.72 -8.07 4.82
CA GLU A 142 -10.04 -8.55 6.17
C GLU A 142 -8.85 -8.35 7.12
N TYR A 143 -7.61 -8.52 6.64
CA TYR A 143 -6.41 -8.27 7.42
C TYR A 143 -6.26 -6.77 7.76
N ALA A 144 -6.52 -5.88 6.80
CA ALA A 144 -6.53 -4.44 7.05
C ALA A 144 -7.61 -4.06 8.09
N ALA A 145 -8.83 -4.56 7.92
CA ALA A 145 -9.93 -4.32 8.84
C ALA A 145 -9.64 -4.82 10.27
N TYR A 146 -9.10 -6.03 10.39
CA TYR A 146 -8.73 -6.60 11.67
C TYR A 146 -7.58 -5.81 12.31
N ALA A 147 -6.53 -5.48 11.57
CA ALA A 147 -5.38 -4.74 12.07
C ALA A 147 -5.76 -3.36 12.61
N ILE A 148 -6.59 -2.60 11.87
CA ILE A 148 -7.11 -1.30 12.32
C ILE A 148 -7.82 -1.44 13.66
N ASN A 149 -8.73 -2.40 13.78
CA ASN A 149 -9.51 -2.63 14.98
C ASN A 149 -8.68 -3.18 16.14
N TYR A 150 -7.74 -4.07 15.85
CA TYR A 150 -6.85 -4.71 16.82
C TYR A 150 -5.89 -3.70 17.43
N ILE A 151 -5.13 -2.99 16.60
CA ILE A 151 -4.16 -1.99 17.06
C ILE A 151 -4.86 -0.85 17.79
N ALA A 152 -6.03 -0.39 17.29
CA ALA A 152 -6.80 0.62 18.00
C ALA A 152 -7.29 0.14 19.38
N SER A 153 -7.71 -1.12 19.48
CA SER A 153 -8.22 -1.71 20.73
C SER A 153 -7.12 -1.89 21.78
N ILE A 154 -5.95 -2.42 21.40
CA ILE A 154 -4.85 -2.65 22.35
C ILE A 154 -4.20 -1.33 22.80
N THR A 155 -4.12 -0.33 21.93
CA THR A 155 -3.53 0.98 22.25
C THR A 155 -4.51 1.97 22.88
N GLY A 156 -5.81 1.81 22.64
CA GLY A 156 -6.83 2.80 22.99
C GLY A 156 -6.77 4.08 22.14
N LYS A 157 -6.07 4.07 20.99
CA LYS A 157 -5.96 5.20 20.07
C LYS A 157 -6.52 4.87 18.70
N LYS A 158 -7.08 5.85 18.00
CA LYS A 158 -7.31 5.71 16.55
C LYS A 158 -5.96 5.54 15.86
N VAL A 159 -5.89 4.68 14.85
CA VAL A 159 -4.66 4.43 14.08
C VAL A 159 -4.56 5.36 12.88
N SER A 160 -3.36 5.71 12.47
CA SER A 160 -3.14 6.19 11.11
C SER A 160 -2.76 4.99 10.25
N ILE A 161 -3.12 4.96 8.98
CA ILE A 161 -2.77 3.85 8.09
C ILE A 161 -2.13 4.37 6.81
N ILE A 162 -1.01 3.77 6.43
CA ILE A 162 -0.28 4.06 5.19
C ILE A 162 -0.40 2.83 4.31
N GLY A 163 -0.92 3.00 3.10
CA GLY A 163 -1.01 1.93 2.10
C GLY A 163 -0.14 2.25 0.88
N TRP A 164 0.43 1.22 0.29
CA TRP A 164 1.13 1.28 -1.00
C TRP A 164 0.41 0.38 -2.01
N SER A 165 0.24 0.85 -3.26
CA SER A 165 -0.34 0.04 -4.34
C SER A 165 -1.71 -0.54 -3.94
N GLN A 166 -1.95 -1.82 -4.22
CA GLN A 166 -3.14 -2.61 -3.82
C GLN A 166 -3.53 -2.46 -2.35
N GLY A 167 -2.58 -2.25 -1.44
CA GLY A 167 -2.90 -2.03 -0.03
C GLY A 167 -3.94 -0.94 0.17
N ASN A 168 -4.01 0.03 -0.75
CA ASN A 168 -5.00 1.11 -0.70
C ASN A 168 -6.41 0.66 -1.10
N ILE A 169 -6.58 -0.23 -2.07
CA ILE A 169 -7.91 -0.77 -2.42
C ILE A 169 -8.40 -1.76 -1.37
N ASP A 170 -7.49 -2.49 -0.72
CA ASP A 170 -7.81 -3.32 0.45
C ASP A 170 -8.30 -2.48 1.63
N ILE A 171 -7.61 -1.37 1.93
CA ILE A 171 -8.00 -0.41 2.97
C ILE A 171 -9.34 0.23 2.64
N GLN A 172 -9.55 0.64 1.39
CA GLN A 172 -10.80 1.28 0.97
C GLN A 172 -11.98 0.31 1.03
N TRP A 173 -11.78 -0.96 0.64
CA TRP A 173 -12.74 -2.04 0.84
C TRP A 173 -13.06 -2.27 2.32
N ALA A 174 -12.02 -2.29 3.17
CA ALA A 174 -12.17 -2.40 4.62
C ALA A 174 -12.99 -1.24 5.21
N PHE A 175 -12.73 0.01 4.80
CA PHE A 175 -13.54 1.16 5.23
C PHE A 175 -14.99 1.06 4.78
N LYS A 176 -15.22 0.60 3.54
CA LYS A 176 -16.56 0.48 2.98
C LYS A 176 -17.41 -0.55 3.71
N TYR A 177 -16.88 -1.75 3.92
CA TYR A 177 -17.67 -2.88 4.40
C TYR A 177 -17.49 -3.19 5.89
N PHE A 178 -16.30 -2.97 6.45
CA PHE A 178 -16.03 -3.11 7.89
C PHE A 178 -16.08 -1.74 8.55
N THR A 179 -17.26 -1.11 8.52
CA THR A 179 -17.48 0.30 8.91
C THR A 179 -16.95 0.69 10.31
N SER A 180 -16.73 -0.25 11.22
CA SER A 180 -16.08 0.04 12.51
C SER A 180 -14.65 0.57 12.35
N THR A 181 -13.97 0.23 11.25
CA THR A 181 -12.61 0.69 10.91
C THR A 181 -12.55 2.20 10.71
N VAL A 182 -13.59 2.81 10.13
CA VAL A 182 -13.71 4.26 9.92
C VAL A 182 -13.62 5.01 11.26
N LYS A 183 -14.27 4.48 12.31
CA LYS A 183 -14.25 5.08 13.64
C LYS A 183 -12.88 4.95 14.32
N ASN A 184 -12.15 3.88 14.01
CA ASN A 184 -10.86 3.55 14.60
C ASN A 184 -9.67 4.08 13.80
N THR A 185 -9.93 4.82 12.72
CA THR A 185 -8.89 5.41 11.87
C THR A 185 -8.89 6.93 12.01
N ARG A 186 -7.69 7.49 12.15
CA ARG A 186 -7.41 8.92 12.25
C ARG A 186 -7.27 9.55 10.87
N ASN A 187 -6.49 8.92 10.00
CA ASN A 187 -6.31 9.27 8.59
C ASN A 187 -5.71 8.11 7.79
N HIS A 188 -5.88 8.18 6.47
CA HIS A 188 -5.29 7.27 5.48
C HIS A 188 -4.32 8.05 4.61
N ILE A 189 -3.08 7.58 4.50
CA ILE A 189 -2.09 8.10 3.56
C ILE A 189 -1.85 7.03 2.50
N ALA A 190 -2.21 7.33 1.26
CA ALA A 190 -2.22 6.39 0.16
C ALA A 190 -1.10 6.74 -0.83
N ILE A 191 -0.11 5.86 -0.93
CA ILE A 191 1.04 6.01 -1.81
C ILE A 191 0.86 5.14 -3.05
N SER A 192 0.92 5.76 -4.22
CA SER A 192 0.64 5.13 -5.52
C SER A 192 -0.63 4.26 -5.52
N PRO A 193 -1.78 4.76 -5.02
CA PRO A 193 -2.99 3.94 -4.95
C PRO A 193 -3.60 3.72 -6.34
N ASP A 194 -4.32 2.61 -6.47
CA ASP A 194 -5.01 2.15 -7.67
C ASP A 194 -6.53 2.03 -7.44
N TYR A 195 -7.17 3.07 -6.88
CA TYR A 195 -8.62 3.04 -6.56
C TYR A 195 -9.55 2.82 -7.76
N ALA A 196 -9.05 2.97 -8.99
CA ALA A 196 -9.76 2.62 -10.22
C ALA A 196 -9.18 1.39 -10.93
N GLY A 197 -8.28 0.65 -10.30
CA GLY A 197 -7.47 -0.39 -10.93
C GLY A 197 -6.46 0.20 -11.91
N THR A 198 -5.96 -0.62 -12.82
CA THR A 198 -5.00 -0.21 -13.86
C THR A 198 -5.33 -0.86 -15.20
N VAL A 199 -5.12 -0.11 -16.29
CA VAL A 199 -5.20 -0.66 -17.65
C VAL A 199 -4.00 -1.57 -17.97
N ASN A 200 -2.90 -1.43 -17.21
CA ASN A 200 -1.68 -2.21 -17.40
C ASN A 200 -1.75 -3.59 -16.74
N ALA A 201 -2.84 -3.95 -16.05
CA ALA A 201 -3.00 -5.28 -15.44
C ALA A 201 -2.85 -6.40 -16.47
N ASN A 202 -3.31 -6.18 -17.70
CA ASN A 202 -3.17 -7.10 -18.83
C ASN A 202 -1.71 -7.38 -19.22
N LEU A 203 -0.77 -6.51 -18.86
CA LEU A 203 0.67 -6.72 -19.10
C LEU A 203 1.29 -7.72 -18.11
N ILE A 204 0.63 -7.92 -16.97
CA ILE A 204 1.03 -8.88 -15.93
C ILE A 204 0.20 -10.17 -16.07
N CYS A 205 -1.10 -10.02 -16.31
CA CYS A 205 -2.07 -11.08 -16.50
C CYS A 205 -2.75 -10.97 -17.87
N PRO A 206 -2.17 -11.54 -18.94
CA PRO A 206 -2.79 -11.49 -20.26
C PRO A 206 -4.13 -12.23 -20.31
N ASP A 207 -5.07 -11.70 -21.10
CA ASP A 207 -6.39 -12.29 -21.30
C ASP A 207 -6.31 -13.78 -21.66
N GLY A 208 -7.08 -14.60 -20.94
CA GLY A 208 -7.18 -16.05 -21.18
C GLY A 208 -6.12 -16.89 -20.49
N LEU A 209 -5.19 -16.30 -19.73
CA LEU A 209 -4.22 -17.03 -18.91
C LEU A 209 -4.63 -17.08 -17.42
N PRO A 210 -4.28 -18.16 -16.70
CA PRO A 210 -4.41 -18.18 -15.24
C PRO A 210 -3.46 -17.16 -14.59
N CYS A 211 -3.98 -16.42 -13.60
CA CYS A 211 -3.24 -15.38 -12.88
C CYS A 211 -3.60 -15.35 -11.39
N ASP A 212 -2.95 -14.48 -10.65
CA ASP A 212 -3.25 -14.24 -9.25
C ASP A 212 -4.63 -13.59 -9.07
N PRO A 213 -5.44 -14.04 -8.08
CA PRO A 213 -6.75 -13.46 -7.80
C PRO A 213 -6.76 -11.93 -7.70
N SER A 214 -5.84 -11.35 -6.92
CA SER A 214 -5.75 -9.90 -6.75
C SER A 214 -5.39 -9.15 -8.04
N VAL A 215 -4.67 -9.77 -8.98
CA VAL A 215 -4.28 -9.12 -10.25
C VAL A 215 -5.50 -8.99 -11.14
N PHE A 216 -6.37 -10.01 -11.20
CA PHE A 216 -7.69 -9.87 -11.83
C PHE A 216 -8.50 -8.72 -11.21
N GLN A 217 -8.49 -8.62 -9.89
CA GLN A 217 -9.23 -7.59 -9.16
C GLN A 217 -8.62 -6.19 -9.24
N GLN A 218 -7.42 -6.04 -9.78
CA GLN A 218 -6.77 -4.74 -10.03
C GLN A 218 -6.92 -4.27 -11.48
N HIS A 219 -7.65 -5.00 -12.32
CA HIS A 219 -7.99 -4.50 -13.66
C HIS A 219 -8.81 -3.22 -13.55
N TYR A 220 -8.66 -2.35 -14.54
CA TYR A 220 -9.32 -1.05 -14.55
C TYR A 220 -10.85 -1.17 -14.37
N LYS A 221 -11.44 -0.14 -13.75
CA LYS A 221 -12.90 -0.01 -13.60
C LYS A 221 -13.61 -0.23 -14.94
N GLY A 222 -14.76 -0.90 -14.91
CA GLY A 222 -15.46 -1.41 -16.09
C GLY A 222 -15.02 -2.80 -16.54
N THR A 223 -13.88 -3.30 -16.06
CA THR A 223 -13.40 -4.68 -16.31
C THR A 223 -13.40 -5.52 -15.02
N SER A 224 -12.95 -4.95 -13.89
CA SER A 224 -12.97 -5.62 -12.58
C SER A 224 -14.30 -5.39 -11.85
N ASN A 225 -14.98 -6.49 -11.51
CA ASN A 225 -16.15 -6.46 -10.65
C ASN A 225 -15.79 -6.00 -9.24
N PHE A 226 -14.60 -6.33 -8.73
CA PHE A 226 -14.11 -5.87 -7.43
C PHE A 226 -13.96 -4.35 -7.39
N ILE A 227 -13.23 -3.75 -8.33
CA ILE A 227 -13.06 -2.29 -8.40
C ILE A 227 -14.40 -1.60 -8.58
N ASP A 228 -15.22 -2.07 -9.51
CA ASP A 228 -16.54 -1.47 -9.74
C ASP A 228 -17.38 -1.54 -8.47
N LYS A 229 -17.42 -2.70 -7.81
CA LYS A 229 -18.17 -2.87 -6.58
C LYS A 229 -17.63 -2.02 -5.43
N MET A 230 -16.32 -1.91 -5.27
CA MET A 230 -15.68 -1.03 -4.30
C MET A 230 -16.12 0.41 -4.53
N ARG A 231 -16.09 0.88 -5.78
CA ARG A 231 -16.35 2.28 -6.15
C ARG A 231 -17.82 2.69 -6.08
N LEU A 232 -18.76 1.75 -6.23
CA LEU A 232 -20.20 2.02 -6.14
C LEU A 232 -20.60 2.73 -4.85
N ASN A 233 -21.70 3.51 -4.92
CA ASN A 233 -22.31 4.21 -3.77
C ASN A 233 -21.32 5.11 -2.99
N ASN A 234 -20.61 5.97 -3.73
CA ASN A 234 -19.56 6.86 -3.20
C ASN A 234 -18.41 6.10 -2.55
N GLY A 235 -18.14 4.86 -2.96
CA GLY A 235 -16.95 4.13 -2.54
C GLY A 235 -15.68 4.59 -3.26
N ASP A 236 -15.84 5.38 -4.33
CA ASP A 236 -14.78 6.20 -4.95
C ASP A 236 -14.52 7.53 -4.21
N SER A 237 -15.17 7.74 -3.06
CA SER A 237 -14.92 8.85 -2.15
C SER A 237 -14.32 8.37 -0.84
N ALA A 238 -13.50 9.20 -0.22
CA ALA A 238 -12.86 8.89 1.05
C ALA A 238 -13.88 8.61 2.18
N TYR A 239 -13.50 7.71 3.09
CA TYR A 239 -14.24 7.40 4.32
C TYR A 239 -13.66 8.10 5.55
N VAL A 240 -12.36 8.39 5.53
CA VAL A 240 -11.61 9.11 6.56
C VAL A 240 -10.75 10.19 5.89
N PRO A 241 -10.17 11.15 6.62
CA PRO A 241 -9.27 12.11 6.00
C PRO A 241 -8.16 11.39 5.23
N THR A 242 -8.03 11.67 3.93
CA THR A 242 -7.19 10.87 3.02
C THR A 242 -6.21 11.74 2.24
N THR A 243 -4.96 11.29 2.18
CA THR A 243 -3.87 11.94 1.44
C THR A 243 -3.40 10.98 0.37
N THR A 244 -3.68 11.24 -0.91
CA THR A 244 -3.15 10.41 -2.00
C THR A 244 -1.90 11.05 -2.56
N VAL A 245 -0.85 10.29 -2.80
CA VAL A 245 0.39 10.76 -3.43
C VAL A 245 0.78 9.79 -4.53
N TYR A 246 1.00 10.30 -5.74
CA TYR A 246 1.24 9.46 -6.91
C TYR A 246 2.15 10.16 -7.94
N SER A 247 2.89 9.35 -8.68
CA SER A 247 3.65 9.79 -9.85
C SER A 247 2.76 9.68 -11.07
N GLY A 248 2.36 10.80 -11.65
CA GLY A 248 1.44 10.77 -12.77
C GLY A 248 2.12 10.65 -14.13
N LEU A 249 3.44 10.75 -14.25
CA LEU A 249 4.10 10.57 -15.57
C LEU A 249 4.93 9.29 -15.67
N PHE A 250 5.24 8.67 -14.54
CA PHE A 250 6.28 7.65 -14.47
C PHE A 250 5.88 6.43 -13.63
N ASP A 251 4.63 6.34 -13.16
CA ASP A 251 4.11 5.11 -12.56
C ASP A 251 3.92 4.07 -13.67
N GLU A 252 4.78 3.06 -13.65
CA GLU A 252 4.86 2.03 -14.69
C GLU A 252 3.87 0.87 -14.46
N ILE A 253 3.18 0.85 -13.32
CA ILE A 253 2.26 -0.23 -12.93
C ILE A 253 0.81 0.24 -13.02
N VAL A 254 0.52 1.42 -12.51
CA VAL A 254 -0.84 1.95 -12.42
C VAL A 254 -1.01 3.04 -13.45
N GLU A 255 -1.91 2.83 -14.41
CA GLU A 255 -2.32 3.85 -15.37
C GLU A 255 -3.84 3.77 -15.63
N PRO A 256 -4.52 4.90 -15.94
CA PRO A 256 -4.01 6.27 -15.97
C PRO A 256 -3.67 6.84 -14.57
N GLN A 257 -2.65 7.68 -14.45
CA GLN A 257 -2.31 8.43 -13.22
C GLN A 257 -2.32 9.96 -13.39
N GLN A 258 -3.00 10.50 -14.40
CA GLN A 258 -3.02 11.94 -14.69
C GLN A 258 -4.38 12.61 -14.43
N GLY A 259 -4.34 13.82 -13.88
CA GLY A 259 -5.51 14.67 -13.67
C GLY A 259 -6.57 14.03 -12.76
N THR A 260 -7.84 14.43 -12.94
CA THR A 260 -8.97 13.84 -12.20
C THR A 260 -9.36 12.44 -12.69
N GLY A 261 -8.73 11.98 -13.79
CA GLY A 261 -8.88 10.63 -14.31
C GLY A 261 -7.93 9.61 -13.68
N ALA A 262 -6.94 10.08 -12.91
CA ALA A 262 -5.95 9.24 -12.24
C ALA A 262 -6.61 8.17 -11.38
N SER A 263 -6.10 6.94 -11.44
CA SER A 263 -6.56 5.83 -10.60
C SER A 263 -6.41 6.15 -9.12
N ALA A 264 -5.35 6.89 -8.77
CA ALA A 264 -5.10 7.38 -7.43
C ALA A 264 -6.08 8.46 -6.93
N TYR A 265 -6.89 9.06 -7.82
CA TYR A 265 -7.78 10.16 -7.45
C TYR A 265 -8.96 9.66 -6.61
N LEU A 266 -9.16 10.27 -5.44
CA LEU A 266 -10.28 9.98 -4.55
C LEU A 266 -11.14 11.23 -4.34
N ASN A 267 -12.46 11.04 -4.40
CA ASN A 267 -13.45 12.10 -4.17
C ASN A 267 -13.67 12.36 -2.67
N ASP A 268 -14.36 13.44 -2.33
CA ASP A 268 -14.70 13.79 -0.94
C ASP A 268 -16.20 14.02 -0.72
N ALA A 269 -17.04 13.10 -1.21
CA ALA A 269 -18.50 13.20 -1.03
C ALA A 269 -18.94 13.27 0.45
N ARG A 270 -18.11 12.74 1.36
CA ARG A 270 -18.37 12.72 2.81
C ARG A 270 -17.81 13.92 3.55
N LYS A 271 -17.08 14.82 2.87
CA LYS A 271 -16.43 16.01 3.45
C LYS A 271 -15.52 15.66 4.63
N VAL A 272 -14.80 14.55 4.52
CA VAL A 272 -13.82 14.08 5.51
C VAL A 272 -12.46 14.76 5.34
N GLY A 273 -12.24 15.41 4.19
CA GLY A 273 -11.00 16.07 3.84
C GLY A 273 -10.11 15.16 3.01
N VAL A 274 -9.92 15.51 1.73
CA VAL A 274 -9.07 14.78 0.79
C VAL A 274 -8.06 15.72 0.14
N THR A 275 -6.82 15.27 0.00
CA THR A 275 -5.83 15.89 -0.88
C THR A 275 -5.31 14.87 -1.89
N ASN A 276 -5.36 15.22 -3.18
CA ASN A 276 -4.84 14.40 -4.26
C ASN A 276 -3.53 15.03 -4.78
N ASN A 277 -2.40 14.41 -4.49
CA ASN A 277 -1.07 15.01 -4.63
C ASN A 277 -0.26 14.35 -5.76
N TYR A 278 -0.30 14.96 -6.93
CA TYR A 278 0.46 14.55 -8.11
C TYR A 278 1.88 15.17 -8.08
N LEU A 279 2.91 14.33 -8.00
CA LEU A 279 4.29 14.78 -7.76
C LEU A 279 4.80 15.79 -8.80
N GLN A 280 4.65 15.47 -10.09
CA GLN A 280 5.15 16.31 -11.18
C GLN A 280 4.36 17.62 -11.30
N GLY A 281 3.12 17.67 -10.79
CA GLY A 281 2.34 18.90 -10.68
C GLY A 281 2.76 19.79 -9.51
N ILE A 282 3.25 19.20 -8.42
CA ILE A 282 3.73 19.92 -7.23
C ILE A 282 5.13 20.48 -7.47
N CYS A 283 6.02 19.70 -8.07
CA CYS A 283 7.42 20.05 -8.31
C CYS A 283 7.80 19.96 -9.80
N PRO A 284 7.21 20.79 -10.69
CA PRO A 284 7.40 20.67 -12.12
C PRO A 284 8.86 20.93 -12.52
N GLY A 285 9.49 19.94 -13.15
CA GLY A 285 10.87 20.04 -13.65
C GLY A 285 11.96 20.07 -12.57
N LEU A 286 11.60 19.85 -11.30
CA LEU A 286 12.54 19.83 -10.18
C LEU A 286 12.74 18.39 -9.68
N PRO A 287 13.87 18.09 -8.98
CA PRO A 287 14.19 16.75 -8.49
C PRO A 287 13.03 16.02 -7.79
N GLY A 288 12.31 16.69 -6.89
CA GLY A 288 11.21 16.10 -6.11
C GLY A 288 9.95 15.79 -6.91
N GLY A 289 9.85 16.25 -8.17
CA GLY A 289 8.82 15.90 -9.14
C GLY A 289 9.41 15.33 -10.43
N SER A 290 10.61 14.75 -10.36
CA SER A 290 11.27 14.12 -11.51
C SER A 290 10.80 12.66 -11.68
N PHE A 291 11.72 11.75 -12.02
CA PHE A 291 11.43 10.36 -12.31
C PHE A 291 11.22 9.55 -11.03
N TYR A 292 9.96 9.21 -10.73
CA TYR A 292 9.57 8.32 -9.63
C TYR A 292 8.64 7.25 -10.18
N THR A 293 9.07 5.99 -10.08
CA THR A 293 8.29 4.79 -10.41
C THR A 293 7.17 4.56 -9.40
N HIS A 294 6.39 3.48 -9.60
CA HIS A 294 5.32 3.07 -8.71
C HIS A 294 5.78 2.91 -7.25
N GLU A 295 6.86 2.15 -7.01
CA GLU A 295 7.56 2.05 -5.73
C GLU A 295 8.37 3.30 -5.41
N GLY A 296 8.84 4.03 -6.43
CA GLY A 296 9.69 5.20 -6.25
C GLY A 296 9.05 6.32 -5.43
N VAL A 297 7.71 6.43 -5.45
CA VAL A 297 6.98 7.39 -4.61
C VAL A 297 7.26 7.16 -3.11
N LEU A 298 7.61 5.95 -2.67
CA LEU A 298 7.90 5.65 -1.25
C LEU A 298 9.17 6.34 -0.72
N TYR A 299 10.14 6.67 -1.57
CA TYR A 299 11.33 7.43 -1.16
C TYR A 299 11.27 8.92 -1.56
N ASN A 300 10.15 9.36 -2.14
CA ASN A 300 9.98 10.73 -2.61
C ASN A 300 9.90 11.73 -1.43
N PRO A 301 10.60 12.88 -1.48
CA PRO A 301 10.61 13.86 -0.40
C PRO A 301 9.27 14.56 -0.16
N ILE A 302 8.46 14.78 -1.21
CA ILE A 302 7.12 15.36 -1.11
C ILE A 302 6.16 14.35 -0.48
N ALA A 303 6.22 13.10 -0.92
CA ALA A 303 5.41 12.01 -0.37
C ALA A 303 5.64 11.86 1.14
N PHE A 304 6.91 11.78 1.57
CA PHE A 304 7.20 11.71 2.99
C PHE A 304 6.86 13.00 3.74
N GLY A 305 7.04 14.16 3.13
CA GLY A 305 6.59 15.43 3.70
C GLY A 305 5.10 15.43 4.02
N LEU A 306 4.27 14.97 3.08
CA LEU A 306 2.82 14.82 3.24
C LEU A 306 2.45 13.74 4.27
N VAL A 307 3.18 12.61 4.31
CA VAL A 307 3.02 11.58 5.35
C VAL A 307 3.25 12.20 6.73
N LYS A 308 4.40 12.86 6.93
CA LYS A 308 4.77 13.47 8.21
C LYS A 308 3.75 14.53 8.65
N ASP A 309 3.34 15.39 7.73
CA ASP A 309 2.34 16.43 7.96
C ASP A 309 0.98 15.82 8.38
N ALA A 310 0.48 14.82 7.65
CA ALA A 310 -0.75 14.11 8.00
C ALA A 310 -0.64 13.42 9.38
N LEU A 311 0.51 12.83 9.70
CA LEU A 311 0.72 12.15 10.99
C LEU A 311 0.80 13.15 12.16
N ILE A 312 1.41 14.31 11.99
CA ILE A 312 1.52 15.32 13.06
C ILE A 312 0.20 16.07 13.23
N ASP A 313 -0.31 16.71 12.19
CA ASP A 313 -1.48 17.59 12.30
C ASP A 313 -2.81 16.82 12.36
N GLY A 314 -2.82 15.59 11.86
CA GLY A 314 -4.05 14.85 11.62
C GLY A 314 -4.81 15.39 10.42
N GLY A 315 -5.88 14.70 10.05
CA GLY A 315 -6.56 14.98 8.79
C GLY A 315 -5.71 14.56 7.57
N ALA A 316 -6.05 15.10 6.40
CA ALA A 316 -5.25 14.93 5.19
C ALA A 316 -4.02 15.86 5.21
N GLY A 317 -2.91 15.34 4.68
CA GLY A 317 -1.66 16.06 4.48
C GLY A 317 -1.83 17.18 3.46
N LYS A 318 -1.19 18.33 3.68
CA LYS A 318 -1.36 19.52 2.84
C LYS A 318 -0.03 20.09 2.41
N THR A 319 0.16 20.24 1.11
CA THR A 319 1.34 20.90 0.53
C THR A 319 1.53 22.33 1.03
N SER A 320 0.44 23.02 1.38
CA SER A 320 0.48 24.38 1.95
C SER A 320 1.16 24.48 3.32
N ARG A 321 1.41 23.35 4.00
CA ARG A 321 2.12 23.29 5.29
C ARG A 321 3.57 22.80 5.13
N LEU A 322 4.01 22.54 3.90
CA LEU A 322 5.34 22.02 3.60
C LEU A 322 6.27 23.12 3.07
N ASP A 323 7.56 22.99 3.35
CA ASP A 323 8.61 23.76 2.66
C ASP A 323 8.88 23.15 1.28
N LEU A 324 8.00 23.47 0.32
CA LEU A 324 8.10 22.95 -1.06
C LEU A 324 9.38 23.43 -1.76
N ASN A 325 9.92 24.59 -1.40
CA ASN A 325 11.19 25.07 -1.96
C ASN A 325 12.32 24.10 -1.64
N LYS A 326 12.40 23.65 -0.38
CA LYS A 326 13.37 22.62 0.01
C LYS A 326 13.04 21.28 -0.64
N LEU A 327 11.81 20.78 -0.45
CA LEU A 327 11.46 19.41 -0.83
C LEU A 327 11.51 19.17 -2.35
N CYS A 328 11.13 20.16 -3.17
CA CYS A 328 11.23 20.02 -4.63
C CYS A 328 12.68 19.96 -5.12
N ASN A 329 13.65 20.49 -4.36
CA ASN A 329 15.08 20.43 -4.72
C ASN A 329 15.79 19.15 -4.23
N MET A 330 15.07 18.25 -3.57
CA MET A 330 15.59 16.97 -3.09
C MET A 330 15.13 15.82 -3.99
N TYR A 331 15.92 14.75 -4.08
CA TYR A 331 15.53 13.52 -4.77
C TYR A 331 15.05 12.42 -3.81
N LEU A 332 15.65 12.36 -2.62
CA LEU A 332 15.28 11.42 -1.55
C LEU A 332 14.69 12.18 -0.37
N ALA A 333 13.72 11.59 0.31
CA ALA A 333 13.25 12.07 1.60
C ALA A 333 14.41 12.19 2.62
N ASP A 334 14.38 13.25 3.44
CA ASP A 334 15.37 13.47 4.50
C ASP A 334 15.44 12.23 5.42
N GLY A 335 16.63 11.68 5.60
CA GLY A 335 16.87 10.46 6.38
C GLY A 335 17.06 9.19 5.55
N LEU A 336 16.77 9.24 4.25
CA LEU A 336 17.08 8.18 3.29
C LEU A 336 18.42 8.44 2.58
N ASN A 337 19.07 7.35 2.18
CA ASN A 337 20.29 7.33 1.38
C ASN A 337 20.12 6.38 0.18
N VAL A 338 21.17 6.20 -0.62
CA VAL A 338 21.13 5.36 -1.82
C VAL A 338 20.81 3.90 -1.50
N GLY A 339 21.30 3.36 -0.38
CA GLY A 339 20.97 1.99 0.03
C GLY A 339 19.48 1.80 0.32
N ASP A 340 18.84 2.82 0.91
CA ASP A 340 17.40 2.83 1.17
C ASP A 340 16.58 2.91 -0.13
N LEU A 341 17.06 3.69 -1.11
CA LEU A 341 16.50 3.70 -2.47
C LEU A 341 16.56 2.28 -3.06
N LEU A 342 17.73 1.63 -3.05
CA LEU A 342 17.89 0.29 -3.63
C LEU A 342 17.04 -0.77 -2.89
N LEU A 343 16.87 -0.65 -1.58
CA LEU A 343 15.96 -1.50 -0.81
C LEU A 343 14.49 -1.27 -1.17
N THR A 344 14.11 -0.03 -1.49
CA THR A 344 12.75 0.28 -1.95
C THR A 344 12.50 -0.25 -3.36
N GLU A 345 13.46 -0.06 -4.28
CA GLU A 345 13.40 -0.61 -5.64
C GLU A 345 13.36 -2.15 -5.63
N ASN A 346 13.95 -2.82 -4.63
CA ASN A 346 13.81 -4.27 -4.49
C ASN A 346 12.35 -4.72 -4.33
N ALA A 347 11.43 -3.88 -3.84
CA ALA A 347 10.03 -4.27 -3.65
C ALA A 347 9.38 -4.75 -4.95
N ILE A 348 9.69 -4.12 -6.10
CA ILE A 348 9.13 -4.51 -7.40
C ILE A 348 9.69 -5.85 -7.90
N LEU A 349 10.95 -6.17 -7.58
CA LEU A 349 11.55 -7.46 -7.89
C LEU A 349 10.90 -8.60 -7.10
N VAL A 350 10.68 -8.36 -5.81
CA VAL A 350 10.01 -9.30 -4.92
C VAL A 350 8.58 -9.54 -5.39
N ALA A 351 7.87 -8.48 -5.77
CA ALA A 351 6.53 -8.58 -6.31
C ALA A 351 6.50 -9.43 -7.58
N ALA A 352 7.39 -9.16 -8.55
CA ALA A 352 7.47 -9.94 -9.77
C ALA A 352 7.80 -11.42 -9.53
N LEU A 353 8.71 -11.72 -8.60
CA LEU A 353 9.02 -13.11 -8.26
C LEU A 353 7.84 -13.83 -7.58
N SER A 354 7.17 -13.16 -6.64
CA SER A 354 5.96 -13.68 -5.99
C SER A 354 4.84 -13.94 -7.01
N LEU A 355 4.66 -13.04 -7.99
CA LEU A 355 3.70 -13.21 -9.09
C LEU A 355 4.04 -14.44 -9.94
N VAL A 356 5.31 -14.78 -10.16
CA VAL A 356 5.67 -16.01 -10.90
C VAL A 356 5.40 -17.26 -10.08
N LEU A 357 5.67 -17.23 -8.76
CA LEU A 357 5.69 -18.43 -7.92
C LEU A 357 4.38 -18.74 -7.21
N TYR A 358 3.46 -17.78 -7.12
CA TYR A 358 2.22 -17.96 -6.38
C TYR A 358 1.31 -19.02 -7.03
N GLU A 359 0.77 -19.89 -6.19
CA GLU A 359 -0.27 -20.86 -6.52
C GLU A 359 -1.32 -20.91 -5.39
N PRO A 360 -2.61 -21.19 -5.69
CA PRO A 360 -3.14 -21.53 -7.02
C PRO A 360 -3.45 -20.30 -7.87
N LYS A 361 -3.08 -20.33 -9.16
CA LYS A 361 -3.62 -19.38 -10.15
C LYS A 361 -5.12 -19.61 -10.40
N VAL A 362 -5.84 -18.55 -10.74
CA VAL A 362 -7.27 -18.58 -11.15
C VAL A 362 -7.42 -18.09 -12.58
N SER A 363 -8.48 -18.51 -13.28
CA SER A 363 -8.73 -18.07 -14.68
C SER A 363 -9.79 -16.99 -14.81
N VAL A 364 -10.42 -16.62 -13.69
CA VAL A 364 -11.45 -15.58 -13.62
C VAL A 364 -11.32 -14.83 -12.30
N GLU A 365 -11.76 -13.58 -12.28
CA GLU A 365 -11.86 -12.79 -11.07
C GLU A 365 -12.72 -13.50 -10.00
N PRO A 366 -12.29 -13.55 -8.73
CA PRO A 366 -13.09 -14.11 -7.65
C PRO A 366 -14.47 -13.46 -7.52
N ALA A 367 -15.46 -14.27 -7.17
CA ALA A 367 -16.81 -13.79 -6.94
C ALA A 367 -16.87 -12.76 -5.79
N ILE A 368 -17.71 -11.75 -5.95
CA ILE A 368 -17.96 -10.74 -4.91
C ILE A 368 -18.57 -11.39 -3.67
N LYS A 369 -18.01 -11.11 -2.49
CA LYS A 369 -18.48 -11.61 -1.20
C LYS A 369 -19.90 -11.14 -0.93
N ALA A 370 -20.72 -12.03 -0.37
CA ALA A 370 -22.14 -11.80 -0.16
C ALA A 370 -22.49 -10.57 0.70
N TYR A 371 -21.57 -10.11 1.57
CA TYR A 371 -21.80 -8.90 2.36
C TYR A 371 -21.66 -7.61 1.56
N ALA A 372 -21.01 -7.64 0.40
CA ALA A 372 -20.79 -6.47 -0.44
C ALA A 372 -22.05 -6.22 -1.27
N THR A 373 -23.11 -5.72 -0.63
CA THR A 373 -24.41 -5.54 -1.27
C THR A 373 -24.62 -4.13 -1.83
N TYR A 374 -23.87 -3.13 -1.35
CA TYR A 374 -23.91 -1.73 -1.77
C TYR A 374 -22.53 -1.21 -2.18
#